data_AF-A0A357LBK1-F1
#
_entry.id   AF-A0A357LBK1-F1
#
_cell.length_a   1.000
_cell.length_b   1.000
_cell.length_c   1.000
_cell.angle_alpha   90.00
_cell.angle_beta   90.00
_cell.angle_gamma   90.00
#
_symmetry.space_group_name_H-M   'P 1'
#
loop_
_entity.id
_entity.type
_entity.pdbx_description
1 polymer ?
#
loop_
_entity_poly.entity_id
_entity_poly.type
_entity_poly.pdbx_seq_one_letter_code
_entity_poly.pdbx_strand_id
1 'polypeptide(L)' 'MGSRSDWPTMSRAAELLGKLGVPFETRVVSAHRTPARLFDFAH' A
#
# COMPACT_ATOMS: atom_id res chain seq x y z
N MET A 1 0.86 -0.27 2.62
CA MET A 1 1.92 0.26 3.52
C MET A 1 1.38 0.38 4.95
N GLY A 2 2.22 0.44 5.99
CA GLY A 2 1.78 0.38 7.39
C GLY A 2 1.40 1.74 8.00
N SER A 3 1.89 2.82 7.40
CA SER A 3 1.66 4.22 7.81
C SER A 3 1.72 5.15 6.60
N ARG A 4 1.08 6.33 6.71
CA ARG A 4 1.26 7.41 5.71
C ARG A 4 2.72 7.89 5.62
N SER A 5 3.47 7.77 6.71
CA SER A 5 4.91 8.10 6.74
C SER A 5 5.75 7.22 5.81
N ASP A 6 5.24 6.06 5.38
CA ASP A 6 5.95 5.17 4.44
C ASP A 6 5.84 5.67 2.98
N TRP A 7 4.92 6.61 2.71
CA TRP A 7 4.60 7.04 1.35
C TRP A 7 5.78 7.58 0.55
N PRO A 8 6.69 8.41 1.09
CA PRO A 8 7.86 8.88 0.34
C PRO A 8 8.75 7.75 -0.22
N THR A 9 8.73 6.57 0.41
CA THR A 9 9.42 5.37 -0.08
C THR A 9 8.54 4.59 -1.05
N MET A 10 7.27 4.35 -0.69
CA MET A 10 6.35 3.50 -1.46
C MET A 10 5.87 4.13 -2.78
N SER A 11 5.87 5.46 -2.90
CA SER A 11 5.38 6.15 -4.10
C SER A 11 6.14 5.78 -5.36
N ARG A 12 7.43 5.43 -5.23
CA ARG A 12 8.30 5.01 -6.34
C ARG A 12 7.76 3.78 -7.07
N ALA A 13 7.14 2.85 -6.34
CA ALA A 13 6.51 1.67 -6.94
C ALA A 13 5.23 2.06 -7.71
N ALA A 14 4.38 2.92 -7.12
CA ALA A 14 3.17 3.41 -7.76
C ALA A 14 3.48 4.19 -9.06
N GLU A 15 4.50 5.03 -9.05
CA GLU A 15 4.97 5.77 -10.24
C GLU A 15 5.42 4.84 -11.35
N LEU A 16 6.18 3.78 -11.03
CA LEU A 16 6.65 2.81 -12.02
C LEU A 16 5.49 2.01 -12.62
N LEU A 17 4.56 1.53 -11.79
CA LEU A 17 3.37 0.83 -12.26
C LEU A 17 2.51 1.72 -13.16
N GLY A 18 2.38 3.01 -12.83
CA GLY A 18 1.70 4.00 -13.66
C GLY A 18 2.37 4.18 -15.03
N LYS A 19 3.71 4.26 -15.09
CA LYS A 19 4.46 4.35 -16.37
C LYS A 19 4.31 3.10 -17.24
N LEU A 20 4.18 1.94 -16.61
CA LEU A 20 3.96 0.66 -17.29
C LEU A 20 2.50 0.44 -17.70
N GLY A 21 1.59 1.33 -17.31
CA GLY A 21 0.16 1.16 -17.55
C GLY A 21 -0.47 -0.01 -16.79
N VAL A 22 0.17 -0.48 -15.71
CA VAL A 22 -0.33 -1.57 -14.88
C VAL A 22 -1.30 -1.01 -13.85
N PRO A 23 -2.57 -1.44 -13.81
CA PRO A 23 -3.52 -1.01 -12.78
C PRO A 23 -3.05 -1.41 -11.38
N PHE A 24 -3.19 -0.51 -10.40
CA PHE A 24 -2.82 -0.76 -9.02
C PHE A 24 -3.70 0.00 -8.03
N GLU A 25 -3.67 -0.43 -6.77
CA GLU A 25 -4.27 0.28 -5.64
C GLU A 25 -3.24 0.52 -4.53
N THR A 26 -3.40 1.61 -3.78
CA THR A 26 -2.58 1.90 -2.59
C THR A 26 -3.46 2.05 -1.36
N ARG A 27 -3.13 1.34 -0.27
CA ARG A 27 -3.82 1.43 1.01
C ARG A 27 -2.84 1.51 2.19
N VAL A 28 -3.27 2.18 3.26
CA VAL A 28 -2.60 2.15 4.57
C VAL A 28 -3.25 1.05 5.42
N VAL A 29 -2.50 -0.02 5.67
CA VAL A 29 -2.92 -1.22 6.38
C VAL A 29 -1.81 -1.59 7.36
N SER A 30 -2.03 -1.39 8.66
CA SER A 30 -1.03 -1.62 9.70
C SER A 30 -1.24 -2.99 10.34
N ALA A 31 -0.24 -3.89 10.22
CA ALA A 31 -0.28 -5.21 10.85
C ALA A 31 -0.44 -5.14 12.39
N HIS A 32 0.26 -4.20 13.02
CA HIS A 32 0.30 -4.09 14.48
C HIS A 32 -0.89 -3.30 15.06
N ARG A 33 -1.34 -2.24 14.38
CA ARG A 33 -2.39 -1.34 14.91
C ARG A 33 -3.80 -1.75 14.49
N THR A 34 -3.94 -2.33 13.30
CA THR A 34 -5.22 -2.72 12.72
C THR A 34 -5.11 -4.11 12.08
N PRO A 35 -4.79 -5.17 12.85
CA PRO A 35 -4.60 -6.52 12.31
C PRO A 35 -5.83 -7.04 11.56
N ALA A 36 -7.05 -6.75 12.04
CA ALA A 36 -8.28 -7.13 11.34
C ALA A 36 -8.34 -6.58 9.90
N ARG A 37 -8.00 -5.30 9.69
CA ARG A 37 -7.92 -4.70 8.34
C ARG A 37 -6.86 -5.36 7.46
N LEU A 38 -5.78 -5.87 8.05
CA LEU A 38 -4.77 -6.62 7.31
C LEU A 38 -5.33 -7.95 6.83
N PHE A 39 -6.02 -8.69 7.71
CA PHE A 39 -6.70 -9.92 7.32
C PHE A 39 -7.73 -9.64 6.23
N ASP A 40 -8.62 -8.66 6.41
CA ASP A 40 -9.64 -8.29 5.42
C ASP A 40 -9.03 -7.88 4.06
N PHE A 41 -7.87 -7.22 4.07
CA PHE A 41 -7.18 -6.80 2.85
C PHE A 41 -6.48 -7.96 2.13
N ALA A 42 -6.05 -8.98 2.86
CA ALA A 42 -5.30 -10.12 2.33
C ALA A 42 -6.18 -11.32 1.96
N HIS A 43 -7.48 -11.25 2.24
CA HIS A 43 -8.46 -12.25 1.82
C HIS A 43 -8.88 -12.09 0.35
#